data_AF-A0A972IUM7-F1
#
_entry.id   AF-A0A972IUM7-F1
#
_cell.length_a   1.000
_cell.length_b   1.000
_cell.length_c   1.000
_cell.angle_alpha   90.00
_cell.angle_beta   90.00
_cell.angle_gamma   90.00
#
_symmetry.space_group_name_H-M   'P 1'
#
loop_
_entity.id
_entity.type
_entity.pdbx_description
1 polymer ?
#
loop_
_entity_poly.entity_id
_entity_poly.type
_entity_poly.pdbx_seq_one_letter_code
_entity_poly.pdbx_strand_id
1 'polypeptide(L)'
;MMILFSFILNPSLAKSIQESISVTYSDIKIVIDGIKIDPKDADGRTVEPFIYNGTTYLPVRAISESLGKQVGWDQDTKTVYIGLVPEKG
;
A
#
# COMPACT_ATOMS: atom_id res chain seq x y z
N MET A 1 53.20 15.85 -2.96
CA MET A 1 51.95 16.34 -2.35
C MET A 1 50.85 16.29 -3.41
N MET A 2 50.01 15.25 -3.39
CA MET A 2 48.64 15.31 -3.90
C MET A 2 47.88 14.18 -3.20
N ILE A 3 47.16 14.56 -2.16
CA ILE A 3 46.31 13.67 -1.38
C ILE A 3 45.15 13.28 -2.29
N LEU A 4 45.12 12.03 -2.74
CA LEU A 4 43.90 11.47 -3.33
C LEU A 4 43.03 11.02 -2.15
N PHE A 5 42.10 11.88 -1.75
CA PHE A 5 40.98 11.52 -0.89
C PHE A 5 40.14 10.47 -1.64
N SER A 6 40.33 9.19 -1.34
CA SER A 6 39.39 8.16 -1.73
C SER A 6 38.10 8.35 -0.92
N PHE A 7 37.19 9.15 -1.46
CA PHE A 7 35.81 9.21 -1.03
C PHE A 7 35.14 7.90 -1.50
N ILE A 8 35.12 6.88 -0.64
CA ILE A 8 34.27 5.72 -0.87
C ILE A 8 32.85 6.20 -0.59
N LEU A 9 32.19 6.73 -1.63
CA LEU A 9 30.74 6.81 -1.66
C LEU A 9 30.26 5.37 -1.56
N ASN A 10 29.84 4.95 -0.37
CA ASN A 10 28.87 3.87 -0.27
C ASN A 10 27.54 4.53 -0.62
N PRO A 11 27.01 4.44 -1.87
CA PRO A 11 25.61 4.69 -2.04
C PRO A 11 24.92 3.65 -1.16
N SER A 12 24.33 4.12 -0.06
CA SER A 12 23.27 3.42 0.64
C SER A 12 22.12 3.28 -0.34
N LEU A 13 22.26 2.35 -1.28
CA LEU A 13 21.16 1.84 -2.07
C LEU A 13 20.29 1.13 -1.04
N ALA A 14 19.18 1.75 -0.67
CA ALA A 14 18.14 1.07 0.07
C ALA A 14 17.90 -0.28 -0.62
N LYS A 15 18.29 -1.37 0.05
CA LYS A 15 18.17 -2.72 -0.51
C LYS A 15 16.68 -2.96 -0.67
N SER A 16 16.18 -2.86 -1.90
CA SER A 16 14.85 -3.35 -2.24
C SER A 16 14.93 -4.87 -2.16
N ILE A 17 14.78 -5.43 -0.96
CA ILE A 17 14.67 -6.87 -0.78
C ILE A 17 13.32 -7.26 -1.36
N GLN A 18 13.35 -7.94 -2.50
CA GLN A 18 12.15 -8.56 -3.05
C GLN A 18 11.93 -9.87 -2.30
N GLU A 19 11.10 -9.83 -1.27
CA GLU A 19 10.65 -11.03 -0.56
C GLU A 19 9.42 -11.60 -1.28
N SER A 20 9.46 -12.90 -1.57
CA SER A 20 8.26 -13.61 -2.02
C SER A 20 7.44 -13.97 -0.80
N ILE A 21 6.16 -13.62 -0.81
CA ILE A 21 5.21 -13.97 0.24
C ILE A 21 4.27 -15.08 -0.23
N SER A 22 4.00 -16.05 0.64
CA SER A 22 2.92 -17.01 0.44
C SER A 22 1.65 -16.44 1.06
N VAL A 23 0.64 -16.20 0.24
CA VAL A 23 -0.67 -15.67 0.68
C VAL A 23 -1.74 -16.75 0.53
N THR A 24 -2.76 -16.67 1.38
CA THR A 24 -3.92 -17.57 1.31
C THR A 24 -5.16 -16.77 0.91
N TYR A 25 -5.84 -17.22 -0.15
CA TYR A 25 -7.19 -16.75 -0.51
C TYR A 25 -8.21 -17.71 0.09
N SER A 26 -9.25 -17.20 0.74
CA SER A 26 -10.25 -18.00 1.45
C SER A 26 -11.65 -17.41 1.35
N ASP A 27 -12.01 -16.91 0.15
CA ASP A 27 -13.31 -16.30 -0.13
C ASP A 27 -13.73 -15.25 0.91
N ILE A 28 -12.77 -14.39 1.28
CA ILE A 28 -12.93 -13.40 2.34
C ILE A 28 -13.97 -12.37 1.89
N LYS A 29 -15.06 -12.24 2.65
CA LYS A 29 -16.15 -11.31 2.38
C LYS A 29 -15.96 -10.05 3.19
N ILE A 30 -16.10 -8.89 2.55
CA ILE A 30 -16.10 -7.60 3.22
C ILE A 30 -17.55 -7.12 3.31
N VAL A 31 -17.97 -6.73 4.52
CA VAL A 31 -19.29 -6.16 4.79
C VAL A 31 -19.09 -4.85 5.55
N ILE A 32 -19.63 -3.76 5.01
CA ILE A 32 -19.56 -2.41 5.59
C ILE A 32 -21.00 -1.92 5.73
N ASP A 33 -21.39 -1.53 6.93
CA ASP A 33 -22.77 -1.09 7.24
C ASP A 33 -23.86 -2.07 6.79
N GLY A 34 -23.57 -3.38 6.88
CA GLY A 34 -24.48 -4.46 6.47
C GLY A 34 -24.53 -4.71 4.96
N ILE A 35 -23.78 -3.95 4.16
CA ILE A 35 -23.70 -4.10 2.71
C ILE A 35 -22.44 -4.89 2.37
N LYS A 36 -22.60 -6.00 1.65
CA LYS A 36 -21.47 -6.73 1.08
C LYS A 36 -20.86 -5.90 -0.04
N ILE A 37 -19.55 -5.68 0.02
CA ILE A 37 -18.82 -4.98 -1.04
C ILE A 37 -18.02 -5.96 -1.88
N ASP A 38 -17.93 -5.67 -3.18
CA ASP A 38 -17.01 -6.34 -4.07
C ASP A 38 -15.84 -5.37 -4.34
N PRO A 39 -14.68 -5.57 -3.70
CA PRO A 39 -13.56 -4.63 -3.76
C PRO A 39 -12.98 -4.51 -5.17
N LYS A 40 -12.80 -3.26 -5.62
CA LYS A 40 -12.20 -2.94 -6.91
C LYS A 40 -11.02 -1.98 -6.75
N ASP A 41 -10.08 -2.03 -7.69
CA ASP A 41 -9.01 -1.04 -7.83
C ASP A 41 -9.44 0.18 -8.66
N ALA A 42 -8.50 1.10 -8.89
CA ALA A 42 -8.75 2.31 -9.68
C ALA A 42 -9.09 2.04 -11.16
N ASP A 43 -8.70 0.87 -11.67
CA ASP A 43 -8.99 0.44 -13.05
C ASP A 43 -10.31 -0.35 -13.12
N GLY A 44 -11.01 -0.50 -12.00
CA GLY A 44 -12.25 -1.27 -11.88
C GLY A 44 -12.06 -2.79 -11.82
N ARG A 45 -10.81 -3.27 -11.66
CA ARG A 45 -10.50 -4.70 -11.53
C ARG A 45 -10.80 -5.15 -10.11
N THR A 46 -11.38 -6.34 -9.98
CA THR A 46 -11.63 -6.96 -8.67
C THR A 46 -10.31 -7.22 -7.96
N VAL A 47 -10.20 -6.80 -6.71
CA VAL A 47 -9.03 -7.08 -5.86
C VAL A 47 -9.46 -7.90 -4.68
N GLU A 48 -9.05 -9.15 -4.64
CA GLU A 48 -9.44 -10.05 -3.57
C GLU A 48 -8.59 -9.82 -2.31
N PRO A 49 -9.22 -9.79 -1.12
CA PRO A 49 -8.50 -9.84 0.12
C PRO A 49 -7.74 -11.16 0.28
N PHE A 50 -6.63 -11.12 1.00
CA PHE A 50 -5.83 -12.31 1.28
C PHE A 50 -5.34 -12.32 2.72
N ILE A 51 -4.99 -13.52 3.20
CA ILE A 51 -4.33 -13.70 4.49
C ILE A 51 -2.84 -13.88 4.26
N TYR A 52 -2.05 -13.11 4.99
CA TYR A 52 -0.60 -13.26 5.06
C TYR A 52 -0.17 -13.28 6.53
N ASN A 53 0.55 -14.32 6.93
CA ASN A 53 0.99 -14.56 8.32
C ASN A 53 -0.15 -14.44 9.36
N GLY A 54 -1.32 -15.01 9.06
CA GLY A 54 -2.50 -14.96 9.94
C GLY A 54 -3.18 -13.60 10.01
N THR A 55 -2.70 -12.59 9.27
CA THR A 55 -3.32 -11.26 9.17
C THR A 55 -4.08 -11.14 7.85
N THR A 56 -5.29 -10.61 7.91
CA THR A 56 -6.09 -10.33 6.70
C THR A 56 -5.74 -8.95 6.15
N TYR A 57 -5.38 -8.90 4.87
CA TYR A 57 -5.06 -7.67 4.15
C TYR A 57 -6.24 -7.30 3.25
N LEU A 58 -6.68 -6.04 3.37
CA LEU A 58 -7.84 -5.53 2.64
C LEU A 58 -7.40 -4.42 1.66
N PRO A 59 -8.05 -4.32 0.48
CA PRO A 59 -7.80 -3.23 -0.46
C PRO A 59 -8.28 -1.88 0.12
N VAL A 60 -7.35 -1.06 0.60
CA VAL A 60 -7.66 0.21 1.30
C VAL A 60 -8.57 1.14 0.51
N ARG A 61 -8.43 1.19 -0.82
CA ARG A 61 -9.27 2.01 -1.70
C ARG A 61 -10.73 1.58 -1.65
N ALA A 62 -11.00 0.28 -1.85
CA ALA A 62 -12.36 -0.25 -1.82
C ALA A 62 -13.06 -0.01 -0.47
N ILE A 63 -12.32 -0.19 0.64
CA ILE A 63 -12.85 0.07 1.98
C ILE A 63 -13.19 1.55 2.14
N SER A 64 -12.28 2.43 1.75
CA SER A 64 -12.44 3.87 1.94
C SER A 64 -13.57 4.45 1.08
N GLU A 65 -13.67 4.02 -0.18
CA GLU A 65 -14.76 4.43 -1.09
C GLU A 65 -16.13 4.03 -0.54
N SER A 66 -16.25 2.81 -0.01
CA SER A 66 -17.48 2.36 0.64
C SER A 66 -17.83 3.17 1.90
N LEU A 67 -16.84 3.77 2.55
CA LEU A 67 -17.01 4.66 3.70
C LEU A 67 -17.17 6.14 3.28
N GLY A 68 -17.27 6.43 1.98
CA GLY A 68 -17.37 7.79 1.46
C GLY A 68 -16.11 8.64 1.70
N LYS A 69 -14.94 8.01 1.81
CA LYS A 69 -13.64 8.66 2.02
C LYS A 69 -12.77 8.52 0.77
N GLN A 70 -12.11 9.60 0.41
CA GLN A 70 -11.09 9.57 -0.64
C GLN A 70 -9.81 8.92 -0.10
N VAL A 71 -9.03 8.30 -0.99
CA VAL A 71 -7.70 7.76 -0.65
C VAL A 71 -6.64 8.52 -1.43
N GLY A 72 -5.72 9.15 -0.72
CA GLY A 72 -4.52 9.76 -1.27
C GLY A 72 -3.30 8.85 -1.09
N TRP A 73 -2.40 8.87 -2.06
CA TRP A 73 -1.07 8.27 -1.93
C TRP A 73 -0.01 9.34 -2.15
N ASP A 74 0.85 9.52 -1.15
CA ASP A 74 2.05 10.33 -1.28
C ASP A 74 3.25 9.42 -1.54
N GLN A 75 3.84 9.54 -2.73
CA GLN A 75 4.93 8.67 -3.18
C GLN A 75 6.26 8.98 -2.46
N ASP A 76 6.49 10.24 -2.08
CA ASP A 76 7.76 10.69 -1.49
C ASP A 76 7.91 10.15 -0.05
N THR A 77 6.83 10.20 0.71
CA THR A 77 6.76 9.76 2.10
C THR A 77 6.22 8.34 2.27
N LYS A 78 5.73 7.73 1.18
CA LYS A 78 5.02 6.44 1.19
C LYS A 78 3.83 6.44 2.14
N THR A 79 3.08 7.55 2.15
CA THR A 79 1.95 7.76 3.07
C THR A 79 0.62 7.50 2.36
N VAL A 80 -0.23 6.69 3.00
CA VAL A 80 -1.64 6.52 2.61
C VAL A 80 -2.48 7.48 3.44
N TYR A 81 -3.21 8.38 2.78
CA TYR A 81 -4.21 9.25 3.40
C TYR A 81 -5.61 8.69 3.17
N ILE A 82 -6.43 8.64 4.23
CA ILE A 82 -7.84 8.26 4.15
C ILE A 82 -8.67 9.47 4.59
N GLY A 83 -9.50 9.98 3.68
CA GLY A 83 -10.28 11.19 3.89
C GLY A 83 -9.53 12.44 3.45
N LEU A 84 -9.19 13.32 4.40
CA LEU A 84 -8.53 14.59 4.11
C LEU A 84 -7.09 14.33 3.65
N VAL A 85 -6.81 14.70 2.40
CA VAL A 85 -5.43 14.79 1.88
C VAL A 85 -4.97 16.23 2.11
N PRO A 86 -3.93 16.47 2.93
CA PRO A 86 -3.43 17.83 3.13
C PRO A 86 -2.95 18.40 1.78
N GLU A 87 -3.32 19.64 1.47
CA GLU A 87 -2.81 20.31 0.28
C GLU A 87 -1.28 20.40 0.37
N LYS A 88 -0.58 19.96 -0.68
CA LYS A 88 0.86 20.16 -0.80
C LYS A 88 1.09 21.67 -0.96
N GLY A 89 1.52 22.33 0.13
CA GLY A 89 1.96 23.72 0.10
C GLY A 89 3.25 23.91 -0.68
#